data_AF-A0A8J7CHC1-F1
#
_entry.id   AF-A0A8J7CHC1-F1
#
_cell.length_a   1.000
_cell.length_b   1.000
_cell.length_c   1.000
_cell.angle_alpha   90.00
_cell.angle_beta   90.00
_cell.angle_gamma   90.00
#
_symmetry.space_group_name_H-M   'P 1'
#
loop_
_entity.id
_entity.type
_entity.pdbx_description
1 polymer ?
#
loop_
_entity_poly.entity_id
_entity_poly.type
_entity_poly.pdbx_seq_one_letter_code
_entity_poly.pdbx_strand_id
1 'polypeptide(L)'
;MAVIEEVYAREVLDSRGNPTVEVEVHLESGARGRAIVPSGASTGAHEAVELRDKGDRYLGKGVLKAVDHVNEVIAPELIGMESLDQVGIDRAMIDLDGTPNKGKLGANAILGVSLAVAHASANDLDIPLYLYLGGFNAKTLPVPMMNIINGGKHADNTIDFQEFMILPVGADSFREALRMGAEVFHHLKSVLK
;
A
#
# COMPACT_ATOMS: atom_id res chain seq x y z
N MET A 1 5.80 13.27 22.23
CA MET A 1 5.08 14.22 21.35
C MET A 1 4.84 13.50 20.03
N ALA A 2 3.95 14.01 19.17
CA ALA A 2 3.70 13.41 17.85
C ALA A 2 4.81 13.74 16.82
N VAL A 3 6.07 13.81 17.29
CA VAL A 3 7.24 14.14 16.48
C VAL A 3 7.90 12.85 16.02
N ILE A 4 8.30 12.80 14.74
CA ILE A 4 9.00 11.65 14.15
C ILE A 4 10.40 11.52 14.77
N GLU A 5 10.64 10.40 15.43
CA GLU A 5 11.93 10.06 16.05
C GLU A 5 12.78 9.17 15.14
N GLU A 6 12.15 8.20 14.46
CA GLU A 6 12.83 7.23 13.61
C GLU A 6 11.98 6.87 12.40
N VAL A 7 12.62 6.72 11.25
CA VAL A 7 12.04 6.15 10.03
C VAL A 7 12.99 5.06 9.55
N TYR A 8 12.48 3.85 9.38
CA TYR A 8 13.27 2.69 8.99
C TYR A 8 12.56 1.87 7.93
N ALA A 9 13.30 1.41 6.92
CA ALA A 9 12.80 0.55 5.87
C ALA A 9 13.58 -0.76 5.75
N ARG A 10 12.88 -1.79 5.25
CA ARG A 10 13.43 -3.10 4.94
C ARG A 10 12.78 -3.70 3.68
N GLU A 11 13.48 -4.63 3.05
CA GLU A 11 12.96 -5.44 1.95
C GLU A 11 12.17 -6.64 2.51
N VAL A 12 10.91 -6.79 2.09
CA VAL A 12 10.04 -7.95 2.39
C VAL A 12 9.48 -8.55 1.09
N LEU A 13 8.70 -9.63 1.15
CA LEU A 13 8.10 -10.26 -0.03
C LEU A 13 6.59 -10.01 -0.14
N ASP A 14 6.13 -9.72 -1.37
CA ASP A 14 4.71 -9.62 -1.73
C ASP A 14 4.05 -11.00 -1.83
N SER A 15 2.73 -11.03 -2.08
CA SER A 15 1.94 -12.26 -2.22
C SER A 15 2.34 -13.14 -3.42
N ARG A 16 3.16 -12.63 -4.33
CA ARG A 16 3.71 -13.34 -5.50
C ARG A 16 5.19 -13.72 -5.30
N GLY A 17 5.74 -13.47 -4.12
CA GLY A 17 7.14 -13.74 -3.80
C GLY A 17 8.14 -12.76 -4.43
N ASN A 18 7.71 -11.58 -4.89
CA ASN A 18 8.61 -10.53 -5.35
C ASN A 18 8.98 -9.58 -4.19
N PRO A 19 10.19 -9.02 -4.17
CA PRO A 19 10.57 -8.01 -3.20
C PRO A 19 9.65 -6.78 -3.22
N THR A 20 9.39 -6.20 -2.05
CA THR A 20 8.72 -4.91 -1.88
C THR A 20 9.24 -4.20 -0.62
N VAL A 21 8.92 -2.91 -0.49
CA VAL A 21 9.37 -2.06 0.62
C VAL A 21 8.37 -2.15 1.77
N GLU A 22 8.89 -2.40 2.97
CA GLU A 22 8.20 -2.16 4.25
C GLU A 22 8.87 -0.99 4.96
N VAL A 23 8.07 -0.09 5.53
CA VAL A 23 8.55 1.06 6.31
C VAL A 23 7.90 1.04 7.69
N GLU A 24 8.69 1.33 8.72
CA GLU A 24 8.28 1.60 10.09
C GLU A 24 8.64 3.03 10.47
N VAL A 25 7.72 3.70 11.17
CA VAL A 25 7.91 5.06 11.70
C VAL A 25 7.64 5.02 13.20
N HIS A 26 8.56 5.56 13.99
CA HIS A 26 8.43 5.69 15.44
C HIS A 26 8.36 7.17 15.81
N LEU A 27 7.47 7.48 16.74
CA LEU A 27 7.30 8.83 17.28
C LEU A 27 7.89 8.91 18.68
N GLU A 28 8.28 10.11 19.11
CA GLU A 28 8.83 10.35 20.46
C GLU A 28 7.85 9.99 21.59
N SER A 29 6.56 9.90 21.31
CA SER A 29 5.55 9.40 22.25
C SER A 29 5.65 7.90 22.53
N GLY A 30 6.42 7.17 21.70
CA GLY A 30 6.47 5.72 21.66
C GLY A 30 5.46 5.09 20.70
N ALA A 31 4.58 5.88 20.08
CA ALA A 31 3.67 5.39 19.04
C ALA A 31 4.44 4.96 17.79
N ARG A 32 3.89 3.96 17.08
CA ARG A 32 4.56 3.34 15.92
C ARG A 32 3.58 3.07 14.80
N GLY A 33 4.02 3.22 13.56
CA GLY A 33 3.26 2.88 12.36
C GLY A 33 4.09 2.00 11.43
N ARG A 34 3.42 1.12 10.69
CA ARG A 34 4.06 0.24 9.72
C ARG A 34 3.22 0.12 8.46
N ALA A 35 3.87 0.14 7.31
CA ALA A 35 3.23 -0.05 6.02
C ALA A 35 4.09 -0.92 5.09
N ILE A 36 3.43 -1.83 4.36
CA ILE A 36 4.03 -2.60 3.26
C ILE A 36 3.42 -2.10 1.96
N VAL A 37 4.27 -1.76 0.99
CA VAL A 37 3.81 -1.22 -0.28
C VAL A 37 3.42 -2.36 -1.23
N PRO A 38 2.23 -2.31 -1.88
CA PRO A 38 1.87 -3.31 -2.87
C PRO A 38 2.67 -3.10 -4.16
N SER A 39 2.95 -4.21 -4.87
CA SER A 39 3.54 -4.17 -6.20
C SER A 39 2.47 -4.45 -7.26
N GLY A 40 2.30 -3.53 -8.20
CA GLY A 40 1.43 -3.72 -9.37
C GLY A 40 2.06 -4.63 -10.43
N ALA A 41 1.22 -5.23 -11.29
CA ALA A 41 1.69 -5.92 -12.50
C ALA A 41 1.71 -4.99 -13.74
N SER A 42 0.96 -3.90 -13.69
CA SER A 42 0.81 -2.92 -14.77
C SER A 42 1.54 -1.65 -14.39
N THR A 43 2.40 -1.16 -15.28
CA THR A 43 3.05 0.16 -15.19
C THR A 43 2.46 1.03 -16.27
N GLY A 44 1.43 1.81 -15.95
CA GLY A 44 0.90 2.82 -16.86
C GLY A 44 1.98 3.86 -17.17
N ALA A 45 2.07 4.34 -18.41
CA ALA A 45 3.11 5.29 -18.83
C ALA A 45 3.08 6.64 -18.09
N HIS A 46 1.98 6.95 -17.39
CA HIS A 46 1.76 8.18 -16.64
C HIS A 46 1.68 7.96 -15.12
N GLU A 47 1.99 6.75 -14.64
CA GLU A 47 1.95 6.42 -13.22
C GLU A 47 3.23 6.84 -12.50
N ALA A 48 3.14 6.93 -11.17
CA ALA A 48 4.32 7.07 -10.33
C ALA A 48 5.19 5.81 -10.45
N VAL A 49 6.50 6.00 -10.52
CA VAL A 49 7.43 4.93 -10.89
C VAL A 49 7.97 4.21 -9.65
N GLU A 50 7.69 2.92 -9.58
CA GLU A 50 8.33 2.04 -8.60
C GLU A 50 9.83 1.88 -8.91
N LEU A 51 10.68 2.05 -7.90
CA LEU A 51 12.12 1.85 -8.05
C LEU A 51 12.51 0.39 -7.78
N ARG A 52 13.17 -0.22 -8.76
CA ARG A 52 13.70 -1.59 -8.75
C ARG A 52 15.21 -1.58 -8.98
N ASP A 53 15.93 -2.54 -8.39
CA ASP A 53 17.40 -2.62 -8.41
C ASP A 53 17.97 -2.98 -9.78
N LYS A 54 17.25 -3.76 -10.60
CA LYS A 54 17.68 -4.24 -11.94
C LYS A 54 19.00 -5.04 -11.95
N GLY A 55 19.42 -5.61 -10.82
CA GLY A 55 20.57 -6.51 -10.70
C GLY A 55 20.20 -8.00 -10.73
N ASP A 56 21.12 -8.87 -10.31
CA ASP A 56 20.92 -10.33 -10.40
C ASP A 56 19.93 -10.88 -9.36
N ARG A 57 19.77 -10.19 -8.22
CA ARG A 57 18.84 -10.62 -7.15
C ARG A 57 17.40 -10.54 -7.61
N TYR A 58 16.62 -11.58 -7.30
CA TYR A 58 15.19 -11.67 -7.61
C TYR A 58 14.85 -11.35 -9.07
N LEU A 59 15.71 -11.75 -10.01
CA LEU A 59 15.51 -11.50 -11.45
C LEU A 59 15.35 -10.00 -11.77
N GLY A 60 16.13 -9.14 -11.11
CA GLY A 60 16.10 -7.69 -11.28
C GLY A 60 15.01 -6.97 -10.49
N LYS A 61 14.22 -7.69 -9.70
CA LYS A 61 13.08 -7.13 -8.94
C LYS A 61 13.41 -6.73 -7.50
N GLY A 62 14.68 -6.79 -7.07
CA GLY A 62 15.09 -6.27 -5.78
C GLY A 62 14.66 -4.81 -5.57
N VAL A 63 14.53 -4.39 -4.31
CA VAL A 63 14.14 -3.02 -3.93
C VAL A 63 15.11 -2.41 -2.92
N LEU A 64 16.33 -2.91 -2.80
CA LEU A 64 17.31 -2.39 -1.84
C LEU A 64 17.60 -0.91 -2.08
N LYS A 65 17.65 -0.45 -3.34
CA LYS A 65 17.86 0.96 -3.63
C LYS A 65 16.74 1.85 -3.08
N ALA A 66 15.49 1.37 -3.13
CA ALA A 66 14.35 2.09 -2.56
C ALA A 66 14.41 2.09 -1.03
N VAL A 67 14.83 0.97 -0.42
CA VAL A 67 15.08 0.85 1.02
C VAL A 67 16.16 1.83 1.48
N ASP A 68 17.29 1.89 0.76
CA ASP A 68 18.39 2.80 1.05
C ASP A 68 17.95 4.26 0.92
N HIS A 69 17.14 4.60 -0.10
CA HIS A 69 16.56 5.94 -0.20
C HIS A 69 15.67 6.31 0.99
N VAL A 70 14.91 5.36 1.55
CA VAL A 70 14.15 5.64 2.78
C VAL A 70 15.11 5.89 3.94
N ASN A 71 16.05 4.98 4.19
CA ASN A 71 16.92 5.02 5.36
C ASN A 71 17.94 6.17 5.34
N GLU A 72 18.48 6.50 4.17
CA GLU A 72 19.62 7.42 4.04
C GLU A 72 19.24 8.79 3.52
N VAL A 73 18.07 8.94 2.86
CA VAL A 73 17.66 10.20 2.22
C VAL A 73 16.36 10.73 2.81
N ILE A 74 15.30 9.93 2.90
CA ILE A 74 14.00 10.39 3.41
C ILE A 74 14.04 10.51 4.94
N ALA A 75 14.58 9.52 5.65
CA ALA A 75 14.58 9.50 7.10
C ALA A 75 15.26 10.75 7.71
N PRO A 76 16.48 11.16 7.30
CA PRO A 76 17.10 12.37 7.85
C PRO A 76 16.32 13.66 7.60
N GLU A 77 15.55 13.74 6.51
CA GLU A 77 14.72 14.91 6.20
C GLU A 77 13.47 14.99 7.09
N LEU A 78 12.89 13.84 7.45
CA LEU A 78 11.61 13.80 8.19
C LEU A 78 11.76 13.72 9.71
N ILE A 79 12.92 13.29 10.23
CA ILE A 79 13.16 13.25 11.68
C ILE A 79 13.00 14.67 12.26
N GLY A 80 12.21 14.78 13.33
CA GLY A 80 11.86 16.06 13.96
C GLY A 80 10.62 16.75 13.38
N MET A 81 10.04 16.25 12.29
CA MET A 81 8.76 16.75 11.78
C MET A 81 7.57 16.27 12.62
N GLU A 82 6.50 17.07 12.63
CA GLU A 82 5.23 16.76 13.28
C GLU A 82 4.42 15.77 12.43
N SER A 83 4.21 14.55 12.95
CA SER A 83 3.54 13.44 12.25
C SER A 83 2.06 13.71 11.95
N LEU A 84 1.42 14.63 12.68
CA LEU A 84 0.05 15.05 12.41
C LEU A 84 -0.07 15.95 11.17
N ASP A 85 1.04 16.53 10.67
CA ASP A 85 1.07 17.28 9.41
C ASP A 85 1.37 16.35 8.21
N GLN A 86 0.46 15.42 7.95
CA GLN A 86 0.56 14.47 6.85
C GLN A 86 0.82 15.17 5.49
N VAL A 87 0.14 16.27 5.22
CA VAL A 87 0.27 17.02 3.96
C VAL A 87 1.64 17.69 3.87
N GLY A 88 2.16 18.24 4.96
CA GLY A 88 3.52 18.78 5.03
C GLY A 88 4.58 17.72 4.75
N ILE A 89 4.46 16.54 5.37
CA ILE A 89 5.37 15.41 5.18
C ILE A 89 5.33 14.90 3.73
N ASP A 90 4.13 14.69 3.17
CA ASP A 90 3.98 14.23 1.79
C ASP A 90 4.57 15.23 0.79
N ARG A 91 4.40 16.53 1.03
CA ARG A 91 5.02 17.58 0.21
C ARG A 91 6.53 17.59 0.32
N ALA A 92 7.07 17.49 1.53
CA ALA A 92 8.52 17.42 1.74
C ALA A 92 9.14 16.26 0.95
N MET A 93 8.52 15.07 0.97
CA MET A 93 9.00 13.92 0.18
C MET A 93 8.87 14.12 -1.34
N ILE A 94 7.79 14.75 -1.81
CA ILE A 94 7.60 15.07 -3.23
C ILE A 94 8.66 16.06 -3.70
N ASP A 95 8.93 17.10 -2.90
CA ASP A 95 9.93 18.12 -3.22
C ASP A 95 11.36 17.55 -3.16
N LEU A 96 11.64 16.66 -2.19
CA LEU A 96 12.91 15.95 -2.04
C LEU A 96 13.22 15.03 -3.24
N ASP A 97 12.19 14.36 -3.77
CA ASP A 97 12.30 13.60 -5.01
C ASP A 97 12.51 14.53 -6.21
N GLY A 98 11.72 15.61 -6.31
CA GLY A 98 11.87 16.64 -7.33
C GLY A 98 11.50 16.20 -8.75
N THR A 99 10.95 15.00 -8.94
CA THR A 99 10.47 14.52 -10.25
C THR A 99 8.94 14.39 -10.25
N PRO A 100 8.27 14.64 -11.38
CA PRO A 100 6.80 14.61 -11.45
C PRO A 100 6.21 13.23 -11.21
N ASN A 101 6.99 12.16 -11.40
CA ASN A 101 6.55 10.78 -11.30
C ASN A 101 7.21 10.00 -10.15
N LYS A 102 7.89 10.68 -9.21
CA LYS A 102 8.56 10.05 -8.07
C LYS A 102 9.68 9.06 -8.46
N GLY A 103 10.28 9.25 -9.64
CA GLY A 103 11.23 8.33 -10.24
C GLY A 103 12.64 8.40 -9.67
N LYS A 104 12.98 9.42 -8.88
CA LYS A 104 14.32 9.57 -8.29
C LYS A 104 14.45 8.73 -7.02
N LEU A 105 13.54 8.92 -6.07
CA LEU A 105 13.50 8.18 -4.80
C LEU A 105 12.73 6.87 -4.93
N GLY A 106 11.74 6.83 -5.82
CA GLY A 106 10.84 5.69 -6.02
C GLY A 106 9.50 5.92 -5.34
N ALA A 107 8.42 5.73 -6.09
CA ALA A 107 7.05 5.85 -5.58
C ALA A 107 6.78 4.88 -4.43
N ASN A 108 7.43 3.71 -4.44
CA ASN A 108 7.38 2.72 -3.38
C ASN A 108 8.07 3.18 -2.08
N ALA A 109 9.19 3.89 -2.16
CA ALA A 109 9.83 4.47 -0.98
C ALA A 109 8.91 5.54 -0.34
N ILE A 110 8.44 6.49 -1.15
CA ILE A 110 7.60 7.61 -0.70
C ILE A 110 6.26 7.13 -0.14
N LEU A 111 5.59 6.21 -0.82
CA LEU A 111 4.30 5.68 -0.35
C LEU A 111 4.44 4.88 0.94
N GLY A 112 5.53 4.11 1.09
CA GLY A 112 5.79 3.36 2.32
C GLY A 112 5.91 4.28 3.53
N VAL A 113 6.69 5.35 3.42
CA VAL A 113 6.84 6.36 4.48
C VAL A 113 5.53 7.10 4.74
N SER A 114 4.85 7.58 3.69
CA SER A 114 3.57 8.30 3.79
C SER A 114 2.52 7.52 4.59
N LEU A 115 2.34 6.23 4.27
CA LEU A 115 1.40 5.36 4.98
C LEU A 115 1.86 5.05 6.41
N ALA A 116 3.15 4.77 6.62
CA ALA A 116 3.68 4.46 7.95
C ALA A 116 3.53 5.64 8.92
N VAL A 117 3.73 6.88 8.44
CA VAL A 117 3.43 8.11 9.20
C VAL A 117 1.95 8.15 9.60
N ALA A 118 1.02 8.01 8.64
CA ALA A 118 -0.41 8.03 8.94
C ALA A 118 -0.83 6.98 9.98
N HIS A 119 -0.25 5.78 9.91
CA HIS A 119 -0.45 4.73 10.90
C HIS A 119 0.12 5.12 12.28
N ALA A 120 1.31 5.71 12.33
CA ALA A 120 1.93 6.13 13.58
C ALA A 120 1.11 7.24 14.26
N SER A 121 0.65 8.22 13.49
CA SER A 121 -0.19 9.33 13.95
C SER A 121 -1.55 8.86 14.46
N ALA A 122 -2.21 7.92 13.76
CA ALA A 122 -3.46 7.33 14.23
C ALA A 122 -3.28 6.59 15.57
N ASN A 123 -2.16 5.87 15.72
CA ASN A 123 -1.82 5.16 16.95
C ASN A 123 -1.45 6.11 18.09
N ASP A 124 -0.80 7.24 17.81
CA ASP A 124 -0.49 8.28 18.81
C ASP A 124 -1.76 8.89 19.42
N LEU A 125 -2.77 9.10 18.57
CA LEU A 125 -4.07 9.63 18.95
C LEU A 125 -5.02 8.57 19.55
N ASP A 126 -4.60 7.30 19.59
CA ASP A 126 -5.42 6.15 20.01
C ASP A 126 -6.78 6.07 19.27
N ILE A 127 -6.74 6.31 17.95
CA ILE A 127 -7.93 6.20 17.09
C ILE A 127 -7.71 5.24 15.93
N PRO A 128 -8.76 4.55 15.46
CA PRO A 128 -8.68 3.77 14.22
C PRO A 128 -8.23 4.61 13.03
N LEU A 129 -7.38 4.04 12.17
CA LEU A 129 -6.85 4.72 10.97
C LEU A 129 -7.95 5.34 10.09
N TYR A 130 -9.08 4.66 9.91
CA TYR A 130 -10.17 5.18 9.09
C TYR A 130 -10.81 6.46 9.66
N LEU A 131 -10.82 6.61 11.00
CA LEU A 131 -11.24 7.85 11.66
C LEU A 131 -10.17 8.92 11.59
N TYR A 132 -8.89 8.55 11.70
CA TYR A 132 -7.77 9.47 11.52
C TYR A 132 -7.79 10.10 10.12
N LEU A 133 -7.95 9.27 9.08
CA LEU A 133 -7.94 9.73 7.68
C LEU A 133 -9.26 10.40 7.26
N GLY A 134 -10.41 9.84 7.67
CA GLY A 134 -11.73 10.24 7.17
C GLY A 134 -12.55 11.11 8.12
N GLY A 135 -12.04 11.37 9.33
CA GLY A 135 -12.74 12.08 10.39
C GLY A 135 -13.87 11.26 11.04
N PHE A 136 -14.56 11.89 12.00
CA PHE A 136 -15.56 11.23 12.86
C PHE A 136 -16.74 10.59 12.11
N ASN A 137 -17.01 11.01 10.87
CA ASN A 137 -18.14 10.52 10.08
C ASN A 137 -17.75 9.40 9.09
N ALA A 138 -16.50 8.92 9.12
CA ALA A 138 -16.05 7.78 8.34
C ALA A 138 -16.69 6.47 8.85
N LYS A 139 -17.86 6.14 8.29
CA LYS A 139 -18.72 5.02 8.75
C LYS A 139 -19.33 4.17 7.63
N THR A 140 -19.07 4.53 6.38
CA THR A 140 -19.61 3.81 5.21
C THR A 140 -18.70 2.65 4.86
N LEU A 141 -19.26 1.43 4.89
CA LEU A 141 -18.56 0.24 4.39
C LEU A 141 -18.82 0.09 2.87
N PRO A 142 -17.81 -0.31 2.08
CA PRO A 142 -17.95 -0.43 0.63
C PRO A 142 -18.71 -1.70 0.24
N VAL A 143 -19.35 -1.68 -0.94
CA VAL A 143 -19.77 -2.92 -1.60
C VAL A 143 -18.53 -3.58 -2.22
N PRO A 144 -18.19 -4.82 -1.83
CA PRO A 144 -16.99 -5.46 -2.36
C PRO A 144 -17.19 -5.90 -3.81
N MET A 145 -16.25 -5.53 -4.69
CA MET A 145 -16.13 -6.10 -6.03
C MET A 145 -15.22 -7.32 -5.94
N MET A 146 -15.79 -8.52 -5.99
CA MET A 146 -15.04 -9.75 -5.72
C MET A 146 -14.70 -10.45 -7.02
N ASN A 147 -13.42 -10.46 -7.38
CA ASN A 147 -12.93 -11.20 -8.53
C ASN A 147 -13.04 -12.72 -8.28
N ILE A 148 -13.76 -13.43 -9.15
CA ILE A 148 -14.05 -14.86 -9.02
C ILE A 148 -13.59 -15.69 -10.23
N ILE A 149 -13.35 -15.06 -11.38
CA ILE A 149 -12.83 -15.70 -12.59
C ILE A 149 -11.79 -14.76 -13.20
N ASN A 150 -10.58 -15.30 -13.40
CA ASN A 150 -9.50 -14.60 -14.09
C ASN A 150 -9.43 -15.01 -15.56
N GLY A 151 -9.14 -14.06 -16.42
CA GLY A 151 -8.81 -14.25 -17.83
C GLY A 151 -7.65 -13.35 -18.24
N GLY A 152 -7.44 -13.19 -19.55
CA GLY A 152 -6.39 -12.38 -20.11
C GLY A 152 -5.00 -12.76 -19.59
N LYS A 153 -4.16 -11.75 -19.29
CA LYS A 153 -2.77 -11.99 -18.82
C LYS A 153 -2.66 -12.64 -17.43
N HIS A 154 -3.77 -12.76 -16.71
CA HIS A 154 -3.80 -13.35 -15.37
C HIS A 154 -4.23 -14.81 -15.37
N ALA A 155 -4.55 -15.41 -16.53
CA ALA A 155 -4.88 -16.82 -16.63
C ALA A 155 -4.43 -17.44 -17.96
N ASP A 156 -3.98 -18.69 -17.92
CA ASP A 156 -3.65 -19.49 -19.11
C ASP A 156 -4.94 -20.09 -19.75
N ASN A 157 -5.95 -19.25 -19.99
CA ASN A 157 -7.23 -19.66 -20.59
C ASN A 157 -7.59 -18.80 -21.81
N THR A 158 -8.66 -19.16 -22.50
CA THR A 158 -9.09 -18.51 -23.75
C THR A 158 -9.97 -17.28 -23.53
N ILE A 159 -10.05 -16.76 -22.29
CA ILE A 159 -10.95 -15.66 -21.96
C ILE A 159 -10.21 -14.34 -22.15
N ASP A 160 -10.73 -13.47 -23.03
CA ASP A 160 -10.07 -12.20 -23.33
C ASP A 160 -10.14 -11.18 -22.18
N PHE A 161 -11.25 -11.16 -21.44
CA PHE A 161 -11.43 -10.23 -20.32
C PHE A 161 -10.61 -10.66 -19.10
N GLN A 162 -9.98 -9.67 -18.45
CA GLN A 162 -9.01 -9.93 -17.39
C GLN A 162 -9.64 -10.42 -16.08
N GLU A 163 -10.77 -9.84 -15.67
CA GLU A 163 -11.41 -10.13 -14.38
C GLU A 163 -12.93 -10.12 -14.52
N PHE A 164 -13.59 -11.14 -13.95
CA PHE A 164 -15.04 -11.18 -13.80
C PHE A 164 -15.35 -11.13 -12.31
N MET A 165 -16.05 -10.07 -11.93
CA MET A 165 -16.35 -9.77 -10.54
C MET A 165 -17.84 -9.93 -10.23
N ILE A 166 -18.13 -10.36 -9.02
CA ILE A 166 -19.49 -10.31 -8.44
C ILE A 166 -19.58 -9.18 -7.43
N LEU A 167 -20.76 -8.55 -7.37
CA LEU A 167 -21.05 -7.46 -6.46
C LEU A 167 -22.33 -7.80 -5.67
N PRO A 168 -22.25 -8.07 -4.35
CA PRO A 168 -23.41 -8.38 -3.51
C PRO A 168 -24.17 -7.11 -3.09
N VAL A 169 -24.68 -6.34 -4.06
CA VAL A 169 -25.33 -5.03 -3.86
C VAL A 169 -26.60 -5.08 -2.99
N GLY A 170 -27.22 -6.26 -2.86
CA GLY A 170 -28.44 -6.46 -2.08
C GLY A 170 -28.22 -6.90 -0.63
N ALA A 171 -26.97 -6.92 -0.15
CA ALA A 171 -26.66 -7.32 1.22
C ALA A 171 -26.90 -6.17 2.22
N ASP A 172 -27.49 -6.49 3.37
CA ASP A 172 -27.81 -5.50 4.42
C ASP A 172 -26.58 -5.03 5.23
N SER A 173 -25.45 -5.70 5.09
CA SER A 173 -24.19 -5.33 5.75
C SER A 173 -22.98 -5.88 5.00
N PHE A 174 -21.80 -5.31 5.25
CA PHE A 174 -20.55 -5.85 4.70
C PHE A 174 -20.30 -7.31 5.10
N ARG A 175 -20.69 -7.69 6.33
CA ARG A 175 -20.56 -9.07 6.81
C ARG A 175 -21.38 -10.04 5.94
N GLU A 176 -22.61 -9.66 5.62
CA GLU A 176 -23.47 -10.47 4.75
C GLU A 176 -23.01 -10.42 3.30
N ALA A 177 -22.53 -9.27 2.81
CA ALA A 177 -21.92 -9.13 1.50
C ALA A 177 -20.74 -10.09 1.32
N LEU A 178 -19.86 -10.17 2.33
CA LEU A 178 -18.71 -11.07 2.34
C LEU A 178 -19.14 -12.54 2.34
N ARG A 179 -20.14 -12.89 3.16
CA ARG A 179 -20.69 -14.26 3.20
C ARG A 179 -21.28 -14.65 1.84
N MET A 180 -22.12 -13.80 1.24
CA MET A 180 -22.73 -14.06 -0.08
C MET A 180 -21.65 -14.32 -1.14
N GLY A 181 -20.63 -13.47 -1.21
CA GLY A 181 -19.54 -13.64 -2.18
C GLY A 181 -18.72 -14.91 -1.94
N ALA A 182 -18.41 -15.24 -0.69
CA ALA A 182 -17.68 -16.46 -0.34
C ALA A 182 -18.47 -17.73 -0.69
N GLU A 183 -19.78 -17.75 -0.40
CA GLU A 183 -20.66 -18.87 -0.77
C GLU A 183 -20.70 -19.04 -2.30
N VAL A 184 -20.86 -17.95 -3.07
CA VAL A 184 -20.84 -17.99 -4.54
C VAL A 184 -19.50 -18.53 -5.05
N PHE A 185 -18.37 -18.07 -4.50
CA PHE A 185 -17.04 -18.55 -4.88
C PHE A 185 -16.87 -20.06 -4.66
N HIS A 186 -17.32 -20.59 -3.52
CA HIS A 186 -17.24 -22.02 -3.22
C HIS A 186 -18.17 -22.88 -4.08
N HIS A 187 -19.36 -22.38 -4.42
CA HIS A 187 -20.27 -23.05 -5.34
C HIS A 187 -19.68 -23.06 -6.76
N LEU A 188 -19.16 -21.94 -7.23
CA LEU A 188 -18.49 -21.85 -8.53
C LEU A 188 -17.32 -22.83 -8.63
N LYS A 189 -16.49 -22.94 -7.58
CA LYS A 189 -15.41 -23.92 -7.52
C LYS A 189 -15.90 -25.36 -7.72
N SER A 190 -17.11 -25.68 -7.26
CA SER A 190 -17.71 -27.01 -7.44
C SER A 190 -18.24 -27.23 -8.86
N VAL A 191 -18.73 -26.16 -9.52
CA VAL A 191 -19.21 -26.20 -10.91
C VAL A 191 -18.05 -26.33 -11.91
N LEU A 192 -16.89 -25.75 -11.60
CA LEU A 192 -15.70 -25.77 -12.46
C LEU A 192 -14.79 -27.01 -12.27
N LYS A 193 -15.13 -27.90 -11.34
CA LYS A 193 -14.50 -29.22 -11.21
C LYS A 193 -15.03 -30.17 -12.27
#